data_AF-A0AAD7NSA4-F1
#
_entry.id   AF-A0AAD7NSA4-F1
#
_cell.length_a   1.000
_cell.length_b   1.000
_cell.length_c   1.000
_cell.angle_alpha   90.00
_cell.angle_beta   90.00
_cell.angle_gamma   90.00
#
_symmetry.space_group_name_H-M   'P 1'
#
loop_
_entity.id
_entity.type
_entity.pdbx_description
1 polymer ?
#
loop_
_entity_poly.entity_id
_entity_poly.type
_entity_poly.pdbx_seq_one_letter_code
_entity_poly.pdbx_strand_id
1 'polypeptide(L)'
;MLVRGRLFYGRAMLQRRSKQIAVGLPPKHILNRLNPPQPKIAAEDYVEPNARQQMDDARHLAKYVFARQYGLASPFKFQTPKYASLKIPNFNDREDEIKGTCKTPKRLREVIPMLEKLLWRHGKCGYKPLRDHACPSKVKALRREDIDSSGILVRALFLTQSEALSRRWG
;
A
#
# COMPACT_ATOMS: atom_id res chain seq x y z
N MET A 1 -7.51 -0.36 -18.04
CA MET A 1 -7.22 1.08 -17.86
C MET A 1 -6.55 1.26 -16.51
N LEU A 2 -5.37 1.89 -16.45
CA LEU A 2 -4.71 2.25 -15.18
C LEU A 2 -5.15 3.65 -14.78
N VAL A 3 -5.52 3.84 -13.51
CA VAL A 3 -6.01 5.12 -12.99
C VAL A 3 -4.82 6.03 -12.67
N ARG A 4 -4.27 6.68 -13.69
CA ARG A 4 -3.09 7.56 -13.56
C ARG A 4 -3.30 8.69 -12.54
N GLY A 5 -4.54 9.16 -12.37
CA GLY A 5 -4.84 10.18 -11.36
C GLY A 5 -4.45 9.77 -9.93
N ARG A 6 -4.58 8.49 -9.57
CA ARG A 6 -4.14 8.00 -8.25
C ARG A 6 -2.62 7.94 -8.11
N LEU A 7 -1.88 7.85 -9.22
CA LEU A 7 -0.42 7.87 -9.23
C LEU A 7 0.11 9.30 -9.06
N PHE A 8 -0.45 10.26 -9.80
CA PHE A 8 0.02 11.65 -9.78
C PHE A 8 -0.47 12.44 -8.55
N TYR A 9 -1.70 12.17 -8.10
CA TYR A 9 -2.35 12.92 -7.01
C TYR A 9 -2.48 12.10 -5.73
N GLY A 10 -1.73 11.00 -5.61
CA GLY A 10 -1.67 10.19 -4.40
C GLY A 10 -1.02 10.98 -3.27
N ARG A 11 -1.74 11.16 -2.16
CA ARG A 11 -1.19 11.81 -0.96
C ARG A 11 -0.36 10.82 -0.16
N ALA A 12 0.77 11.28 0.37
CA ALA A 12 1.57 10.51 1.30
C ALA A 12 0.73 10.16 2.55
N MET A 13 0.82 8.91 3.01
CA MET A 13 0.15 8.49 4.24
C MET A 13 1.02 8.84 5.44
N LEU A 14 0.42 9.42 6.48
CA LEU A 14 1.08 9.65 7.75
C LEU A 14 0.75 8.53 8.73
N GLN A 15 1.76 8.06 9.45
CA GLN A 15 1.57 7.13 10.54
C GLN A 15 0.95 7.87 11.74
N ARG A 16 -0.19 7.37 12.24
CA ARG A 16 -0.99 8.04 13.27
C ARG A 16 -0.20 8.38 14.54
N ARG A 17 0.72 7.50 14.95
CA ARG A 17 1.50 7.64 16.20
C ARG A 17 2.70 8.59 16.07
N SER A 18 3.50 8.44 15.01
CA SER A 18 4.75 9.18 14.86
C SER A 18 4.61 10.48 14.05
N LYS A 19 3.45 10.72 13.41
CA LYS A 19 3.24 11.76 12.39
C LYS A 19 4.29 11.74 11.26
N GLN A 20 5.05 10.65 11.14
CA GLN A 20 6.02 10.45 10.07
C GLN A 20 5.33 9.88 8.83
N ILE A 21 5.92 10.11 7.66
CA ILE A 21 5.46 9.53 6.41
C ILE A 21 5.65 8.01 6.49
N ALA A 22 4.55 7.26 6.34
CA ALA A 22 4.58 5.81 6.22
C ALA A 22 5.31 5.42 4.94
N VAL A 23 6.29 4.53 5.06
CA VAL A 23 7.12 4.08 3.93
C VAL A 23 6.65 2.69 3.49
N GLY A 24 6.48 2.51 2.18
CA GLY A 24 6.01 1.27 1.59
C GLY A 24 4.52 1.28 1.27
N LEU A 25 3.90 0.10 1.28
CA LEU A 25 2.49 -0.06 0.93
C LEU A 25 1.57 0.46 2.05
N PRO A 26 0.35 0.92 1.73
CA PRO A 26 -0.65 1.31 2.73
C PRO A 26 -0.96 0.19 3.73
N PRO A 27 -1.28 0.48 5.01
CA PRO A 27 -1.63 -0.55 5.99
C PRO A 27 -2.83 -1.42 5.60
N LYS A 28 -3.77 -0.87 4.83
CA LYS A 28 -4.94 -1.59 4.31
C LYS A 28 -4.63 -2.46 3.09
N HIS A 29 -3.42 -2.37 2.53
CA HIS A 29 -3.04 -3.16 1.36
C HIS A 29 -2.99 -4.65 1.71
N ILE A 30 -3.50 -5.51 0.83
CA ILE A 30 -3.61 -6.95 1.09
C ILE A 30 -2.29 -7.59 1.54
N LEU A 31 -1.18 -7.21 0.91
CA LEU A 31 0.15 -7.71 1.29
C LEU A 31 0.54 -7.37 2.74
N ASN A 32 0.17 -6.17 3.22
CA ASN A 32 0.41 -5.78 4.61
C ASN A 32 -0.57 -6.41 5.59
N ARG A 33 -1.76 -6.78 5.12
CA ARG A 33 -2.75 -7.49 5.93
C ARG A 33 -2.35 -8.95 6.15
N LEU A 34 -1.83 -9.61 5.11
CA LEU A 34 -1.43 -11.01 5.15
C LEU A 34 -0.04 -11.20 5.78
N ASN A 35 0.94 -10.38 5.38
CA ASN A 35 2.31 -10.48 5.90
C ASN A 35 2.90 -9.08 6.08
N PRO A 36 2.57 -8.38 7.18
CA PRO A 36 3.12 -7.06 7.44
C PRO A 36 4.65 -7.15 7.52
N PRO A 37 5.40 -6.17 6.96
CA PRO A 37 6.84 -6.15 7.08
C PRO A 37 7.24 -6.10 8.55
N GLN A 38 7.86 -7.16 9.04
CA GLN A 38 8.21 -7.31 10.45
C GLN A 38 9.49 -6.53 10.75
N PRO A 39 9.62 -5.93 11.96
CA PRO A 39 10.92 -5.49 12.45
C PRO A 39 11.88 -6.69 12.51
N LYS A 40 13.19 -6.45 12.46
CA LYS A 40 14.18 -7.52 12.62
C LYS A 40 13.97 -8.18 13.99
N ILE A 41 13.39 -9.38 13.99
CA ILE A 41 13.19 -10.18 15.18
C ILE A 41 14.56 -10.80 15.56
N ALA A 42 14.87 -10.86 16.85
CA ALA A 42 16.05 -11.60 17.32
C ALA A 42 15.90 -13.07 16.95
N ALA A 43 17.01 -13.78 16.68
CA ALA A 43 16.96 -15.17 16.22
C ALA A 43 16.22 -16.11 17.20
N GLU A 44 16.16 -15.73 18.48
CA GLU A 44 15.54 -16.48 19.58
C GLU A 44 14.00 -16.47 19.54
N ASP A 45 13.38 -15.45 18.93
CA ASP A 45 11.91 -15.30 18.87
C ASP A 45 11.33 -15.71 17.49
N TYR A 46 12.12 -16.40 16.66
CA TYR A 46 11.67 -16.83 15.34
C TYR A 46 10.64 -17.96 15.46
N VAL A 47 9.37 -17.64 15.23
CA VAL A 47 8.31 -18.63 15.08
C VAL A 47 8.28 -19.07 13.62
N GLU A 48 8.49 -20.37 13.39
CA GLU A 48 8.37 -20.94 12.05
C GLU A 48 6.93 -20.77 11.52
N PRO A 49 6.75 -20.16 10.33
CA PRO A 49 5.42 -19.98 9.78
C PRO A 49 4.76 -21.30 9.44
N ASN A 50 3.47 -21.42 9.75
CA ASN A 50 2.69 -22.60 9.36
C ASN A 50 2.51 -22.65 7.83
N ALA A 51 3.11 -23.66 7.19
CA ALA A 51 3.06 -23.84 5.73
C ALA A 51 1.63 -23.89 5.17
N ARG A 52 0.66 -24.42 5.93
CA ARG A 52 -0.75 -24.47 5.52
C ARG A 52 -1.36 -23.07 5.47
N GLN A 53 -1.09 -22.24 6.47
CA GLN A 53 -1.59 -20.86 6.53
C GLN A 53 -0.98 -20.01 5.41
N GLN A 54 0.32 -20.15 5.15
CA GLN A 54 0.97 -19.45 4.04
C GLN A 54 0.34 -19.78 2.68
N MET A 55 -0.03 -21.04 2.46
CA MET A 55 -0.72 -21.46 1.24
C MET A 55 -2.14 -20.90 1.16
N ASP A 56 -2.86 -20.84 2.27
CA ASP A 56 -4.19 -20.24 2.32
C ASP A 56 -4.15 -18.72 2.09
N ASP A 57 -3.15 -18.04 2.64
CA ASP A 57 -2.87 -16.62 2.39
C ASP A 57 -2.52 -16.36 0.92
N ALA A 58 -1.72 -17.23 0.31
CA ALA A 58 -1.39 -17.14 -1.12
C ALA A 58 -2.63 -17.32 -2.01
N ARG A 59 -3.53 -18.25 -1.64
CA ARG A 59 -4.82 -18.42 -2.33
C ARG A 59 -5.72 -17.21 -2.14
N HIS A 60 -5.71 -16.59 -0.96
CA HIS A 60 -6.46 -15.38 -0.68
C HIS A 60 -5.90 -14.20 -1.51
N LEU A 61 -4.58 -14.04 -1.55
CA LEU A 61 -3.90 -13.06 -2.40
C LEU A 61 -4.21 -13.25 -3.89
N ALA A 62 -4.32 -14.49 -4.36
CA ALA A 62 -4.67 -14.79 -5.74
C ALA A 62 -6.04 -14.21 -6.13
N LYS A 63 -7.00 -14.14 -5.20
CA LYS A 63 -8.31 -13.52 -5.45
C LYS A 63 -8.20 -12.01 -5.67
N TYR A 64 -7.25 -11.34 -5.04
CA TYR A 64 -6.97 -9.92 -5.27
C TYR A 64 -6.28 -9.67 -6.61
N VAL A 65 -5.25 -10.46 -6.92
CA VAL A 65 -4.43 -10.29 -8.15
C VAL A 65 -5.20 -10.73 -9.40
N PHE A 66 -5.88 -11.88 -9.33
CA PHE A 66 -6.59 -12.51 -10.44
C PHE A 66 -8.11 -12.48 -10.27
N ALA A 67 -8.65 -11.42 -9.69
CA ALA A 67 -10.07 -11.22 -9.41
C ALA A 67 -11.02 -11.75 -10.51
N ARG A 68 -10.73 -11.42 -11.78
CA ARG A 68 -11.55 -11.86 -12.92
C ARG A 68 -11.62 -13.38 -13.11
N GLN A 69 -10.54 -14.12 -12.83
CA GLN A 69 -10.53 -15.58 -12.94
C GLN A 69 -11.39 -16.25 -11.85
N TYR A 70 -11.64 -15.53 -10.76
CA TYR A 70 -12.53 -15.94 -9.67
C TYR A 70 -13.97 -15.41 -9.86
N GLY A 71 -14.27 -14.76 -10.99
CA GLY A 71 -15.58 -14.15 -11.22
C GLY A 71 -15.82 -12.85 -10.44
N LEU A 72 -14.81 -12.31 -9.76
CA LEU A 72 -14.88 -11.05 -9.04
C LEU A 72 -14.80 -9.86 -10.00
N ALA A 73 -15.34 -8.71 -9.60
CA ALA A 73 -15.23 -7.46 -10.36
C ALA A 73 -13.75 -7.12 -10.63
N SER A 74 -13.43 -6.37 -11.68
CA SER A 74 -12.03 -6.09 -12.03
C SER A 74 -11.76 -4.59 -12.05
N PRO A 75 -10.62 -4.12 -11.51
CA PRO A 75 -10.22 -2.73 -11.68
C PRO A 75 -10.02 -2.34 -13.15
N PHE A 76 -9.88 -3.32 -14.04
CA PHE A 76 -9.75 -3.10 -15.48
C PHE A 76 -11.08 -3.15 -16.23
N LYS A 77 -12.16 -3.61 -15.59
CA LYS A 77 -13.50 -3.75 -16.18
C LYS A 77 -14.56 -3.31 -15.16
N PHE A 78 -14.87 -2.03 -15.14
CA PHE A 78 -16.02 -1.48 -14.42
C PHE A 78 -16.83 -0.60 -15.35
N GLN A 79 -18.15 -0.67 -15.25
CA GLN A 79 -19.05 0.16 -16.05
C GLN A 79 -19.08 1.56 -15.45
N THR A 80 -18.91 2.57 -16.29
CA THR A 80 -19.12 3.97 -15.91
C THR A 80 -20.39 4.46 -16.61
N PRO A 81 -21.37 5.01 -15.88
CA PRO A 81 -22.55 5.57 -16.51
C PRO A 81 -22.15 6.73 -17.41
N LYS A 82 -22.76 6.84 -18.61
CA LYS A 82 -22.44 7.88 -19.61
C LYS A 82 -22.57 9.32 -19.07
N TYR A 83 -23.39 9.52 -18.04
CA TYR A 83 -23.73 10.83 -17.47
C TYR A 83 -23.31 11.00 -16.01
N ALA A 84 -22.55 10.06 -15.43
CA ALA A 84 -22.10 10.17 -14.06
C ALA A 84 -20.66 10.70 -13.99
N SER A 85 -20.32 11.39 -12.91
CA SER A 85 -18.93 11.64 -12.55
C SER A 85 -18.19 10.29 -12.50
N LEU A 86 -16.97 10.26 -13.03
CA LEU A 86 -16.10 9.07 -13.06
C LEU A 86 -15.72 8.64 -11.63
N LYS A 87 -16.67 8.03 -10.90
CA LYS A 87 -16.47 7.48 -9.57
C LYS A 87 -15.85 6.10 -9.72
N ILE A 88 -14.52 6.07 -9.69
CA ILE A 88 -13.75 4.84 -9.81
C ILE A 88 -13.93 4.02 -8.53
N PRO A 89 -14.42 2.78 -8.61
CA PRO A 89 -14.60 1.93 -7.44
C PRO A 89 -13.29 1.73 -6.67
N ASN A 90 -13.41 1.51 -5.36
CA ASN A 90 -12.27 1.18 -4.53
C ASN A 90 -12.11 -0.34 -4.48
N PHE A 91 -11.08 -0.85 -5.15
CA PHE A 91 -10.76 -2.28 -5.18
C PHE A 91 -9.70 -2.69 -4.13
N ASN A 92 -9.35 -1.79 -3.20
CA ASN A 92 -8.35 -2.08 -2.17
C ASN A 92 -8.88 -3.00 -1.06
N ASP A 93 -10.19 -2.96 -0.78
CA ASP A 93 -10.84 -3.79 0.23
C ASP A 93 -12.01 -4.52 -0.42
N ARG A 94 -11.91 -5.85 -0.49
CA ARG A 94 -12.87 -6.70 -1.22
C ARG A 94 -13.19 -7.97 -0.45
N GLU A 95 -12.96 -7.96 0.85
CA GLU A 95 -13.21 -9.12 1.71
C GLU A 95 -14.65 -9.60 1.64
N ASP A 96 -15.61 -8.67 1.54
CA ASP A 96 -17.03 -9.02 1.46
C ASP A 96 -17.38 -9.76 0.16
N GLU A 97 -16.72 -9.44 -0.94
CA GLU A 97 -16.88 -10.16 -2.22
C GLU A 97 -16.19 -11.53 -2.18
N ILE A 98 -15.08 -11.63 -1.45
CA ILE A 98 -14.23 -12.82 -1.34
C ILE A 98 -14.80 -13.88 -0.38
N LYS A 99 -15.67 -13.47 0.57
CA LYS A 99 -16.37 -14.38 1.49
C LYS A 99 -17.24 -15.42 0.76
N GLY A 100 -17.68 -15.14 -0.47
CA GLY A 100 -18.23 -16.15 -1.37
C GLY A 100 -17.17 -17.17 -1.74
N THR A 101 -17.26 -18.39 -1.23
CA THR A 101 -16.26 -19.47 -1.36
C THR A 101 -16.01 -19.88 -2.81
N CYS A 102 -15.14 -19.15 -3.52
CA CYS A 102 -14.70 -19.52 -4.87
C CYS A 102 -13.50 -20.49 -4.81
N LYS A 103 -13.67 -21.70 -5.36
CA LYS A 103 -12.58 -22.66 -5.58
C LYS A 103 -11.49 -22.04 -6.45
N THR A 104 -10.22 -22.38 -6.20
CA THR A 104 -9.09 -21.94 -7.04
C THR A 104 -9.20 -22.52 -8.45
N PRO A 105 -9.29 -21.68 -9.50
CA PRO A 105 -9.33 -22.13 -10.89
C PRO A 105 -8.09 -22.96 -11.26
N LYS A 106 -8.26 -23.99 -12.10
CA LYS A 106 -7.16 -24.90 -12.51
C LYS A 106 -5.95 -24.14 -13.06
N ARG A 107 -6.20 -23.09 -13.85
CA ARG A 107 -5.17 -22.23 -14.47
C ARG A 107 -4.29 -21.47 -13.48
N LEU A 108 -4.79 -21.21 -12.27
CA LEU A 108 -4.05 -20.44 -11.27
C LEU A 108 -3.22 -21.31 -10.33
N ARG A 109 -3.37 -22.65 -10.38
CA ARG A 109 -2.66 -23.58 -9.48
C ARG A 109 -1.14 -23.41 -9.54
N GLU A 110 -0.59 -23.22 -10.74
CA GLU A 110 0.85 -23.05 -10.96
C GLU A 110 1.39 -21.70 -10.47
N VAL A 111 0.52 -20.69 -10.33
CA VAL A 111 0.91 -19.34 -9.91
C VAL A 111 0.84 -19.19 -8.38
N ILE A 112 0.06 -20.02 -7.68
CA ILE A 112 -0.04 -19.96 -6.20
C ILE A 112 1.33 -20.06 -5.51
N PRO A 113 2.24 -20.98 -5.87
CA PRO A 113 3.58 -21.02 -5.27
C PRO A 113 4.41 -19.75 -5.53
N MET A 114 4.18 -19.06 -6.66
CA MET A 114 4.86 -17.79 -6.92
C MET A 114 4.32 -16.66 -6.04
N LEU A 115 3.01 -16.65 -5.79
CA LEU A 115 2.35 -15.69 -4.91
C LEU A 115 2.75 -15.89 -3.45
N GLU A 116 2.94 -17.13 -3.01
CA GLU A 116 3.49 -17.43 -1.69
C GLU A 116 4.91 -16.86 -1.53
N LYS A 117 5.81 -17.12 -2.49
CA LYS A 117 7.15 -16.50 -2.52
C LYS A 117 7.10 -14.98 -2.54
N LEU A 118 6.16 -14.39 -3.25
CA LEU A 118 5.94 -12.94 -3.27
C LEU A 118 5.56 -12.43 -1.88
N LEU A 119 4.62 -13.10 -1.22
CA LEU A 119 4.17 -12.72 0.13
C LEU A 119 5.32 -12.84 1.15
N TRP A 120 6.12 -13.90 1.05
CA TRP A 120 7.32 -14.08 1.87
C TRP A 120 8.34 -12.95 1.68
N ARG A 121 8.67 -12.63 0.42
CA ARG A 121 9.61 -11.54 0.09
C ARG A 121 9.08 -10.17 0.51
N HIS A 122 7.77 -9.96 0.42
CA HIS A 122 7.14 -8.72 0.88
C HIS A 122 7.32 -8.50 2.38
N GLY A 123 7.13 -9.53 3.21
CA GLY A 123 7.34 -9.42 4.67
C GLY A 123 8.78 -9.09 5.07
N LYS A 124 9.75 -9.44 4.22
CA LYS A 124 11.17 -9.11 4.39
C LYS A 124 11.59 -7.82 3.69
N CYS A 125 10.67 -7.14 3.01
CA CYS A 125 11.01 -5.98 2.20
C CYS A 125 11.29 -4.75 3.07
N GLY A 126 12.55 -4.34 3.10
CA GLY A 126 12.97 -3.06 3.68
C GLY A 126 12.62 -1.89 2.76
N TYR A 127 11.35 -1.47 2.73
CA TYR A 127 10.90 -0.36 1.87
C TYR A 127 11.69 0.94 2.11
N LYS A 128 12.08 1.23 3.36
CA LYS A 128 12.87 2.42 3.70
C LYS A 128 14.28 2.37 3.12
N PRO A 129 15.13 1.38 3.43
CA PRO A 129 16.46 1.31 2.82
C PRO A 129 16.41 1.19 1.30
N LEU A 130 15.42 0.49 0.73
CA LEU A 130 15.26 0.41 -0.74
C LEU A 130 14.96 1.79 -1.36
N ARG A 131 14.05 2.55 -0.75
CA ARG A 131 13.75 3.93 -1.17
C ARG A 131 14.97 4.81 -1.05
N ASP A 132 15.66 4.77 0.08
CA ASP A 132 16.79 5.66 0.35
C ASP A 132 17.98 5.35 -0.58
N HIS A 133 18.12 4.10 -1.02
CA HIS A 133 19.10 3.69 -2.04
C HIS A 133 18.73 4.17 -3.45
N ALA A 134 17.47 3.95 -3.88
CA ALA A 134 17.04 4.27 -5.24
C ALA A 134 16.73 5.77 -5.45
N CYS A 135 16.27 6.45 -4.40
CA CYS A 135 15.87 7.86 -4.42
C CYS A 135 16.26 8.52 -3.09
N PRO A 136 17.55 8.87 -2.90
CA PRO A 136 18.01 9.53 -1.69
C PRO A 136 17.36 10.90 -1.55
N SER A 137 16.87 11.22 -0.35
CA SER A 137 16.28 12.53 -0.09
C SER A 137 17.36 13.62 -0.17
N LYS A 138 17.19 14.58 -1.08
CA LYS A 138 18.07 15.77 -1.15
C LYS A 138 17.79 16.79 -0.04
N VAL A 139 16.71 16.60 0.71
CA VAL A 139 16.42 17.38 1.90
C VAL A 139 17.40 16.90 2.97
N LYS A 140 18.47 17.66 3.17
CA LYS A 140 19.32 17.51 4.35
C LYS A 140 18.38 17.55 5.56
N ALA A 141 18.46 16.54 6.42
CA ALA A 141 17.84 16.64 7.73
C ALA A 141 18.55 17.81 8.41
N LEU A 142 17.96 19.00 8.32
CA LEU A 142 18.36 20.14 9.12
C LEU A 142 18.38 19.62 10.55
N ARG A 143 19.59 19.45 11.11
CA ARG A 143 19.72 19.32 12.55
C ARG A 143 19.07 20.58 13.12
N ARG A 144 18.39 20.46 14.26
CA ARG A 144 17.76 21.62 14.91
C ARG A 144 18.74 22.80 15.09
N GLU A 145 20.03 22.50 15.12
CA GLU A 145 21.15 23.44 15.26
C GLU A 145 21.48 24.26 14.00
N ASP A 146 21.08 23.82 12.80
CA ASP A 146 21.39 24.51 11.53
C ASP A 146 20.27 25.48 11.07
N ILE A 147 19.27 25.75 11.92
CA ILE A 147 18.11 26.60 11.57
C ILE A 147 18.41 28.09 11.75
N ASP A 148 19.58 28.46 12.27
CA ASP A 148 19.95 29.86 12.39
C ASP A 148 20.76 30.33 11.19
N SER A 149 20.03 30.65 10.11
CA SER A 149 20.39 31.53 8.98
C SER A 149 19.96 30.92 7.64
N SER A 150 18.94 31.53 7.01
CA SER A 150 18.65 31.44 5.57
C SER A 150 17.73 30.30 5.05
N GLY A 151 16.89 29.69 5.88
CA GLY A 151 16.04 28.56 5.46
C GLY A 151 14.52 28.66 5.68
N ILE A 152 13.96 29.82 6.05
CA ILE A 152 12.56 29.90 6.53
C ILE A 152 11.51 29.91 5.40
N LEU A 153 11.88 30.12 4.13
CA LEU A 153 10.89 30.37 3.07
C LEU A 153 10.15 29.13 2.52
N VAL A 154 10.66 27.90 2.70
CA VAL A 154 10.02 26.71 2.07
C VAL A 154 9.00 26.03 2.99
N ARG A 155 9.12 26.15 4.31
CA ARG A 155 8.20 25.51 5.26
C ARG A 155 6.95 26.35 5.54
N ALA A 156 7.04 27.67 5.39
CA ALA A 156 5.90 28.57 5.57
C ALA A 156 4.85 28.41 4.46
N LEU A 157 5.25 28.10 3.23
CA LEU A 157 4.33 27.92 2.10
C LEU A 157 3.49 26.63 2.18
N PHE A 158 4.03 25.55 2.75
CA PHE A 158 3.31 24.27 2.84
C PHE A 158 2.30 24.21 4.00
N LEU A 159 2.54 24.94 5.10
CA LEU A 159 1.62 24.99 6.23
C LEU A 159 0.48 26.00 6.01
N THR A 160 0.77 27.15 5.41
CA THR A 160 -0.24 28.21 5.18
C THR A 160 -1.31 27.81 4.14
N GLN A 161 -0.96 27.00 3.12
CA GLN A 161 -1.98 26.48 2.19
C GLN A 161 -2.94 25.49 2.84
N SER A 162 -2.53 24.79 3.91
CA SER A 162 -3.39 23.83 4.60
C SER A 162 -4.40 24.50 5.54
N GLU A 163 -4.06 25.66 6.11
CA GLU A 163 -4.97 26.43 6.97
C GLU A 163 -5.94 27.32 6.17
N ALA A 164 -5.50 27.88 5.02
CA ALA A 164 -6.35 28.72 4.18
C ALA A 164 -7.50 27.94 3.50
N LEU A 165 -7.31 26.64 3.22
CA LEU A 165 -8.36 25.80 2.62
C LEU A 165 -9.36 25.25 3.65
N SER A 166 -9.01 25.22 4.94
CA SER A 166 -9.91 24.75 6.00
C SER A 166 -10.89 25.82 6.49
N ARG A 167 -10.66 27.11 6.17
CA ARG A 167 -11.56 28.23 6.57
C ARG A 167 -12.53 28.67 5.47
N ARG A 168 -12.49 28.06 4.28
CA ARG A 168 -13.31 28.49 3.13
C ARG A 168 -14.54 27.61 2.86
N TRP A 169 -14.70 26.51 3.60
CA TRP A 169 -15.83 25.57 3.47
C TRP A 169 -16.25 24.99 4.83
N GLY A 170 -16.26 25.85 5.86
CA GLY A 170 -16.96 25.60 7.12
C GLY A 170 -18.23 26.43 7.16
#